data_AF-D7DXD5-F1
#
_entry.id   AF-D7DXD5-F1
#
_cell.length_a   1.000
_cell.length_b   1.000
_cell.length_c   1.000
_cell.angle_alpha   90.00
_cell.angle_beta   90.00
_cell.angle_gamma   90.00
#
_symmetry.space_group_name_H-M   'P 1'
#
loop_
_entity.id
_entity.type
_entity.pdbx_description
1 polymer ?
#
loop_
_entity_poly.entity_id
_entity_poly.type
_entity_poly.pdbx_seq_one_letter_code
_entity_poly.pdbx_strand_id
1 'polypeptide(L)' 'MPTFEVLGFHFGISKTEAKETFDYWLEILRDVFPASVLEQVGKHDSD' A
#
# COMPACT_ATOMS: atom_id res chain seq x y z
N MET A 1 4.90 10.13 0.90
CA MET A 1 3.76 9.19 0.98
C MET A 1 2.96 9.48 2.25
N PRO A 2 1.61 9.52 2.24
CA PRO A 2 0.87 9.61 3.50
C PRO A 2 1.18 8.37 4.34
N THR A 3 1.51 8.56 5.63
CA THR A 3 1.78 7.45 6.53
C THR A 3 0.48 6.69 6.82
N PHE A 4 0.58 5.41 7.21
CA PHE A 4 -0.58 4.62 7.64
C PHE A 4 -1.37 5.25 8.80
N GLU A 5 -0.75 6.17 9.56
CA GLU A 5 -1.42 6.97 10.60
C GLU A 5 -2.40 7.98 10.02
N VAL A 6 -2.01 8.66 8.93
CA VAL A 6 -2.89 9.61 8.22
C VAL A 6 -4.05 8.86 7.55
N LEU A 7 -3.76 7.71 6.93
CA LEU A 7 -4.80 6.85 6.36
C LEU A 7 -5.77 6.34 7.45
N GLY A 8 -5.25 5.84 8.56
CA GLY A 8 -6.08 5.42 9.70
C GLY A 8 -7.00 6.54 10.18
N PHE A 9 -6.48 7.76 10.33
CA PHE A 9 -7.28 8.93 10.69
C PHE A 9 -8.38 9.25 9.66
N HIS A 10 -8.06 9.26 8.37
CA HIS A 10 -9.05 9.59 7.31
C HIS A 10 -10.17 8.56 7.19
N PHE A 11 -9.87 7.28 7.41
CA PHE A 11 -10.83 6.19 7.26
C PHE A 11 -11.48 5.76 8.58
N GLY A 12 -11.08 6.35 9.71
CA GLY A 12 -11.60 5.99 11.02
C GLY A 12 -11.21 4.57 11.48
N ILE A 13 -10.06 4.08 11.00
CA ILE A 13 -9.52 2.75 11.29
C ILE A 13 -8.18 2.85 12.01
N SER A 14 -7.73 1.76 12.64
CA SER A 14 -6.42 1.75 13.28
C SER A 14 -5.28 1.81 12.26
N LYS A 15 -4.10 2.31 12.68
CA LYS A 15 -2.87 2.25 11.86
C LYS A 15 -2.57 0.83 11.38
N THR A 16 -2.78 -0.16 12.27
CA THR A 16 -2.56 -1.58 11.98
C THR A 16 -3.52 -2.05 10.89
N GLU A 17 -4.81 -1.74 11.03
CA GLU A 17 -5.84 -2.12 10.07
C GLU A 17 -5.64 -1.47 8.70
N ALA A 18 -5.19 -0.20 8.67
CA ALA A 18 -4.81 0.47 7.43
C ALA A 18 -3.65 -0.23 6.73
N LYS A 19 -2.65 -0.68 7.49
CA LYS A 19 -1.49 -1.43 6.97
C LYS A 19 -1.89 -2.81 6.46
N GLU A 20 -2.64 -3.57 7.26
CA GLU A 20 -3.11 -4.92 6.89
C GLU A 20 -3.99 -4.88 5.64
N THR A 21 -4.86 -3.87 5.54
CA THR A 21 -5.69 -3.65 4.34
C THR A 21 -4.81 -3.35 3.12
N PHE A 22 -3.81 -2.49 3.25
CA PHE A 22 -2.88 -2.19 2.16
C PHE A 22 -2.11 -3.44 1.71
N ASP A 23 -1.57 -4.21 2.65
CA ASP A 23 -0.80 -5.43 2.36
C ASP A 23 -1.68 -6.47 1.64
N TYR A 24 -2.91 -6.67 2.10
CA TYR A 24 -3.88 -7.56 1.46
C TYR A 24 -4.16 -7.18 0.00
N TRP A 25 -4.43 -5.90 -0.27
CA TRP A 25 -4.64 -5.45 -1.64
C TRP A 25 -3.37 -5.57 -2.48
N LEU A 26 -2.20 -5.31 -1.91
CA LEU A 26 -0.93 -5.43 -2.62
C LEU A 26 -0.69 -6.85 -3.12
N GLU A 27 -1.04 -7.88 -2.33
CA GLU A 27 -0.97 -9.28 -2.78
C GLU A 27 -1.88 -9.54 -3.98
N ILE A 28 -3.14 -9.08 -3.95
CA ILE A 28 -4.07 -9.21 -5.07
C ILE A 28 -3.53 -8.49 -6.31
N LEU A 29 -3.02 -7.27 -6.12
CA LEU A 29 -2.51 -6.46 -7.22
C LEU A 29 -1.25 -7.07 -7.85
N ARG A 30 -0.45 -7.83 -7.09
CA ARG A 30 0.72 -8.56 -7.61
C ARG A 30 0.34 -9.65 -8.61
N ASP A 31 -0.80 -10.29 -8.40
CA ASP A 31 -1.29 -11.35 -9.28
C ASP A 31 -2.01 -10.79 -10.52
N VAL A 32 -2.60 -9.60 -10.41
CA VAL A 32 -3.36 -8.96 -11.50
C VAL A 32 -2.46 -8.13 -12.42
N PHE A 33 -1.47 -7.43 -11.87
CA PHE A 33 -0.62 -6.54 -12.65
C PHE A 33 0.64 -7.21 -13.18
N PRO A 34 1.11 -6.82 -14.38
CA PRO A 34 2.40 -7.27 -14.87
C PRO A 34 3.54 -6.78 -13.97
N ALA A 35 4.58 -7.61 -13.83
CA ALA A 35 5.75 -7.34 -12.97
C ALA A 35 6.40 -5.97 -13.22
N SER A 36 6.38 -5.48 -14.47
CA SER A 36 6.91 -4.17 -14.86
C SER A 36 6.19 -2.97 -14.22
N VAL A 37 4.92 -3.15 -13.83
CA VAL A 37 4.13 -2.12 -13.12
C VAL A 37 4.46 -2.13 -11.63
N LEU A 38 4.62 -3.32 -11.05
CA LEU A 38 4.97 -3.51 -9.64
C LEU A 38 6.39 -3.02 -9.33
N GLU A 39 7.32 -3.24 -10.26
CA GLU A 39 8.71 -2.82 -10.12
C GLU A 39 8.86 -1.29 -10.12
N GLN A 40 7.94 -0.55 -10.74
CA GLN A 40 7.91 0.91 -10.71
C GLN A 40 7.40 1.44 -9.36
N VAL A 41 6.46 0.73 -8.72
CA VAL A 41 5.98 1.07 -7.37
C VAL A 41 7.09 0.98 -6.33
N GLY A 42 7.93 -0.07 -6.39
CA GLY A 42 9.03 -0.26 -5.43
C GLY A 42 10.21 0.71 -5.61
N LYS A 43 10.36 1.33 -6.79
CA LYS A 43 11.46 2.28 -7.08
C LYS A 43 11.18 3.70 -6.57
N HIS A 44 9.96 3.99 -6.14
CA HIS A 44 9.58 5.33 -5.68
C HIS A 44 9.85 5.59 -4.19
N ASP A 45 10.31 4.57 -3.44
CA ASP A 45 10.69 4.69 -2.01
C ASP A 45 12.14 5.18 -1.80
N SER A 46 12.88 5.54 -2.87
CA SER A 46 14.30 5.91 -2.81
C SER A 46 14.62 7.41 -2.95
N ASP A 47 13.64 8.32 -2.87
CA ASP A 47 13.86 9.78 -2.84
C ASP A 47 13.33 10.42 -1.54
#